data_AF-A0A523ZMM5-F1
#
_entry.id   AF-A0A523ZMM5-F1
#
_cell.length_a   1.000
_cell.length_b   1.000
_cell.length_c   1.000
_cell.angle_alpha   90.00
_cell.angle_beta   90.00
_cell.angle_gamma   90.00
#
_symmetry.space_group_name_H-M   'P 1'
#
loop_
_entity.id
_entity.type
_entity.pdbx_description
1 polymer ?
#
loop_
_entity_poly.entity_id
_entity_poly.type
_entity_poly.pdbx_seq_one_letter_code
_entity_poly.pdbx_strand_id
1 'polypeptide(L)'
;MSKLIQGNPWVWVVVLDPGENEQFLGQYDQEKEVSYIPTFLEKEEALQSLEHLAREQEHKYEVQAIQYEDLARNAAENGFMLFILNSKGEILETIKP
;
A
#
# COMPACT_ATOMS: atom_id res chain seq x y z
N MET A 1 0.90 -14.72 -11.34
CA MET A 1 1.84 -13.96 -10.49
C MET A 1 2.48 -12.91 -11.38
N SER A 2 2.45 -11.64 -10.98
CA SER A 2 2.96 -10.59 -11.84
C SER A 2 4.48 -10.55 -11.89
N LYS A 3 5.03 -9.91 -12.93
CA LYS A 3 6.48 -9.71 -13.05
C LYS A 3 7.02 -8.76 -11.98
N LEU A 4 6.20 -7.82 -11.50
CA LEU A 4 6.63 -6.79 -10.55
C LEU A 4 6.83 -7.34 -9.13
N ILE A 5 6.06 -8.36 -8.75
CA ILE A 5 6.12 -8.99 -7.42
C ILE A 5 6.72 -10.40 -7.45
N GLN A 6 7.41 -10.77 -8.53
CA GLN A 6 8.02 -12.09 -8.66
C GLN A 6 9.17 -12.25 -7.66
N GLY A 7 9.14 -13.34 -6.89
CA GLY A 7 10.22 -13.70 -5.96
C GLY A 7 10.13 -13.04 -4.58
N ASN A 8 8.95 -12.56 -4.19
CA ASN A 8 8.69 -11.90 -2.90
C ASN A 8 9.64 -10.70 -2.65
N PRO A 9 9.53 -9.64 -3.48
CA PRO A 9 10.37 -8.47 -3.28
C PRO A 9 9.98 -7.70 -2.02
N TRP A 10 10.91 -6.87 -1.56
CA TRP A 10 10.57 -5.78 -0.66
C TRP A 10 9.74 -4.75 -1.40
N VAL A 11 8.63 -4.36 -0.79
CA VAL A 11 7.76 -3.29 -1.26
C VAL A 11 7.63 -2.23 -0.18
N TRP A 12 7.25 -1.04 -0.57
CA TRP A 12 7.05 0.09 0.32
C TRP A 12 5.57 0.34 0.49
N VAL A 13 5.15 0.51 1.74
CA VAL A 13 3.77 0.80 2.13
C VAL A 13 3.74 1.97 3.10
N VAL A 14 2.58 2.60 3.20
CA VAL A 14 2.34 3.64 4.21
C VAL A 14 1.68 3.00 5.42
N VAL A 15 2.24 3.28 6.59
CA VAL A 15 1.81 2.76 7.89
C VAL A 15 1.30 3.91 8.75
N LEU A 16 0.14 3.70 9.39
CA LEU A 16 -0.42 4.61 10.39
C LEU A 16 0.08 4.26 11.79
N ASP A 17 0.32 5.30 12.59
CA ASP A 17 0.67 5.23 14.02
C ASP A 17 1.70 4.15 14.37
N PRO A 18 2.89 4.17 13.72
CA PRO A 18 3.93 3.18 13.97
C PRO A 18 4.35 3.20 15.45
N GLY A 19 4.41 2.01 16.06
CA GLY A 19 4.78 1.82 17.46
C GLY A 19 3.65 2.00 18.49
N GLU A 20 2.45 2.44 18.09
CA GLU A 20 1.27 2.49 18.97
C GLU A 20 0.21 1.49 18.50
N ASN A 21 -0.56 1.84 17.47
CA ASN A 21 -1.57 0.96 16.86
C ASN A 21 -1.28 0.86 15.37
N GLU A 22 -0.22 0.10 15.06
CA GLU A 22 0.33 0.02 13.72
C GLU A 22 -0.64 -0.63 12.73
N GLN A 23 -1.00 0.10 11.68
CA GLN A 23 -1.92 -0.38 10.64
C GLN A 23 -1.45 0.07 9.25
N PHE A 24 -1.73 -0.71 8.21
CA PHE A 24 -1.50 -0.26 6.84
C PHE A 24 -2.54 0.77 6.43
N LEU A 25 -2.11 1.76 5.65
CA LEU A 25 -3.00 2.75 5.07
C LEU A 25 -3.83 2.13 3.94
N GLY A 26 -5.05 1.72 4.29
CA GLY A 26 -6.06 1.33 3.33
C GLY A 26 -6.73 2.54 2.67
N GLN A 27 -6.93 2.46 1.36
CA GLN A 27 -7.68 3.41 0.56
C GLN A 27 -8.94 2.74 0.01
N TYR A 28 -9.93 3.55 -0.38
CA TYR A 28 -11.15 3.07 -1.02
C TYR A 28 -11.27 3.64 -2.43
N ASP A 29 -11.32 2.76 -3.43
CA ASP A 29 -11.57 3.13 -4.82
C ASP A 29 -13.09 3.16 -5.04
N GLN A 30 -13.65 4.36 -5.20
CA GLN A 30 -15.09 4.55 -5.38
C GLN A 30 -15.60 4.02 -6.72
N GLU A 31 -14.76 4.00 -7.77
CA GLU A 31 -15.17 3.55 -9.10
C GLU A 31 -15.26 2.03 -9.17
N LYS A 32 -14.35 1.34 -8.48
CA LYS A 32 -14.29 -0.13 -8.44
C LYS A 32 -15.00 -0.74 -7.25
N GLU A 33 -15.43 0.06 -6.29
CA GLU A 33 -16.04 -0.35 -5.03
C GLU A 33 -15.17 -1.36 -4.25
N VAL A 34 -13.86 -1.10 -4.20
CA VAL A 34 -12.90 -1.98 -3.51
C VAL A 34 -12.02 -1.19 -2.55
N SER A 35 -11.71 -1.82 -1.42
CA SER A 35 -10.67 -1.38 -0.51
C SER A 35 -9.33 -1.93 -0.98
N TYR A 36 -8.29 -1.09 -0.99
CA TYR A 36 -6.96 -1.48 -1.43
C TYR A 36 -5.87 -0.86 -0.57
N ILE A 37 -4.70 -1.49 -0.52
CA ILE A 37 -3.50 -0.92 0.11
C ILE A 37 -2.59 -0.39 -0.99
N PRO A 38 -2.28 0.93 -1.00
CA PRO A 38 -1.26 1.50 -1.87
C PRO A 38 0.09 0.86 -1.58
N THR A 39 0.69 0.26 -2.61
CA THR A 39 1.96 -0.44 -2.53
C THR A 39 2.90 0.15 -3.58
N PHE A 40 4.16 0.31 -3.24
CA PHE A 40 5.14 0.98 -4.11
C PHE A 40 6.39 0.10 -4.25
N LEU A 41 7.04 0.15 -5.41
CA LEU A 41 8.29 -0.57 -5.64
C LEU A 41 9.48 0.21 -5.10
N GLU A 42 9.42 1.55 -5.17
CA GLU A 42 10.47 2.46 -4.72
C GLU A 42 10.02 3.31 -3.53
N LYS A 43 10.97 3.62 -2.64
CA LYS A 43 10.70 4.43 -1.44
C LYS A 43 10.29 5.86 -1.80
N GLU A 44 10.98 6.47 -2.76
CA GLU A 44 10.68 7.84 -3.18
C GLU A 44 9.27 7.98 -3.73
N GLU A 45 8.76 6.97 -4.44
CA GLU A 45 7.40 6.98 -4.97
C GLU A 45 6.37 6.96 -3.85
N ALA A 46 6.57 6.10 -2.84
CA ALA A 46 5.72 6.08 -1.65
C ALA A 46 5.72 7.42 -0.91
N LEU A 47 6.90 8.01 -0.69
CA LEU A 47 7.03 9.31 0.00
C LEU A 47 6.34 10.44 -0.75
N GLN A 48 6.51 10.53 -2.07
CA GLN A 48 5.85 11.54 -2.90
C GLN A 48 4.34 11.32 -2.96
N SER A 49 3.87 10.07 -2.95
CA SER A 49 2.44 9.78 -3.01
C SER A 49 1.67 10.26 -1.78
N LEU A 50 2.33 10.46 -0.62
CA LEU A 50 1.69 10.82 0.63
C LEU A 50 0.77 12.04 0.46
N GLU A 51 1.19 13.08 -0.27
CA GLU A 51 0.38 14.28 -0.50
C GLU A 51 -0.92 14.02 -1.27
N HIS A 52 -1.01 12.90 -1.99
CA HIS A 52 -2.16 12.48 -2.78
C HIS A 52 -3.05 11.44 -2.10
N LEU A 53 -2.58 10.83 -1.01
CA LEU A 53 -3.34 9.83 -0.26
C LEU A 53 -4.34 10.48 0.69
N ALA A 54 -5.46 9.80 0.90
CA ALA A 54 -6.45 10.21 1.89
C ALA A 54 -5.84 9.98 3.28
N ARG A 55 -5.61 11.06 4.01
CA ARG A 55 -4.95 11.06 5.32
C ARG A 55 -5.68 12.01 6.24
N GLU A 56 -5.95 11.54 7.44
CA GLU A 56 -6.45 12.36 8.53
C GLU A 56 -5.28 12.95 9.32
N GLN A 57 -5.41 14.21 9.76
CA GLN A 57 -4.33 14.96 10.41
C GLN A 57 -3.95 14.42 11.80
N GLU A 58 -4.82 13.62 12.41
CA GLU A 58 -4.64 13.10 13.77
C GLU A 58 -3.70 11.90 13.84
N HIS A 59 -3.43 11.25 12.69
CA HIS A 59 -2.57 10.07 12.61
C HIS A 59 -1.16 10.41 12.13
N LYS A 60 -0.20 9.62 12.59
CA LYS A 60 1.17 9.64 12.06
C LYS A 60 1.24 8.70 10.87
N TYR A 61 1.96 9.10 9.82
CA TYR A 61 2.18 8.29 8.63
C TYR A 61 3.66 8.10 8.39
N GLU A 62 4.07 6.85 8.19
CA GLU A 62 5.45 6.50 7.86
C GLU A 62 5.51 5.56 6.68
N VAL A 63 6.49 5.76 5.79
CA VAL A 63 6.78 4.84 4.70
C VAL A 63 7.75 3.77 5.21
N GLN A 64 7.30 2.52 5.18
CA GLN A 64 8.06 1.37 5.64
C GLN A 64 8.19 0.30 4.56
N ALA A 65 9.30 -0.44 4.61
CA ALA A 65 9.53 -1.58 3.73
C ALA A 65 8.99 -2.86 4.39
N ILE A 66 8.28 -3.67 3.62
CA ILE A 66 7.73 -4.97 4.03
C ILE A 66 7.94 -6.00 2.92
N GLN A 67 8.03 -7.28 3.29
CA GLN A 67 7.98 -8.38 2.33
C GLN A 67 6.60 -8.43 1.69
N TYR A 68 6.56 -8.51 0.34
CA TYR A 68 5.30 -8.59 -0.40
C TYR A 68 4.38 -9.72 0.11
N GLU A 69 4.91 -10.91 0.40
CA GLU A 69 4.10 -12.04 0.88
C GLU A 69 3.45 -11.78 2.25
N ASP A 70 4.11 -11.03 3.14
CA ASP A 70 3.56 -10.68 4.44
C ASP A 70 2.45 -9.64 4.29
N LEU A 71 2.66 -8.65 3.42
CA LEU A 71 1.65 -7.66 3.06
C LEU A 71 0.43 -8.33 2.41
N ALA A 72 0.66 -9.21 1.43
CA ALA A 72 -0.38 -9.92 0.69
C ALA A 72 -1.22 -10.79 1.63
N ARG A 73 -0.58 -11.49 2.57
CA ARG A 73 -1.29 -12.28 3.57
C ARG A 73 -2.20 -11.41 4.44
N ASN A 74 -1.67 -10.31 4.98
CA ASN A 74 -2.46 -9.40 5.80
C ASN A 74 -3.63 -8.78 5.02
N ALA A 75 -3.39 -8.38 3.77
CA ALA A 75 -4.42 -7.83 2.89
C ALA A 75 -5.52 -8.86 2.59
N ALA A 76 -5.15 -10.11 2.29
CA ALA A 76 -6.10 -11.20 2.03
C ALA A 76 -6.98 -11.50 3.26
N GLU A 77 -6.39 -11.53 4.46
CA GLU A 77 -7.14 -11.75 5.72
C GLU A 77 -8.18 -10.66 5.98
N ASN A 78 -7.94 -9.43 5.52
CA ASN A 78 -8.82 -8.28 5.73
C ASN A 78 -9.67 -7.92 4.50
N GLY A 79 -9.56 -8.68 3.40
CA GLY A 79 -10.33 -8.44 2.17
C GLY A 79 -9.89 -7.24 1.35
N PHE A 80 -8.63 -6.81 1.49
CA PHE A 80 -8.05 -5.71 0.73
C PHE A 80 -7.35 -6.20 -0.54
N MET A 81 -7.45 -5.41 -1.61
CA MET A 81 -6.62 -5.55 -2.80
C MET A 81 -5.26 -4.89 -2.57
N LEU A 82 -4.25 -5.24 -3.36
CA LEU A 82 -2.98 -4.50 -3.40
C LEU A 82 -2.87 -3.77 -4.73
N PHE A 83 -2.73 -2.44 -4.69
CA PHE A 83 -2.51 -1.65 -5.89
C PHE A 83 -1.07 -1.17 -5.89
N ILE A 84 -0.30 -1.60 -6.90
CA ILE A 84 1.01 -1.05 -7.17
C ILE A 84 0.82 0.30 -7.84
N LEU A 85 1.23 1.37 -7.16
CA LEU A 85 1.10 2.74 -7.65
C LEU A 85 2.47 3.35 -7.94
N ASN A 86 2.49 4.37 -8.79
CA ASN A 86 3.62 5.28 -8.91
C ASN A 86 3.43 6.53 -8.02
N SER A 87 4.42 7.45 -8.03
CA SER A 87 4.37 8.68 -7.24
C SER A 87 3.16 9.59 -7.52
N LYS A 88 2.55 9.48 -8.70
CA LYS A 88 1.37 10.27 -9.11
C LYS A 88 0.04 9.62 -8.73
N GLY A 89 0.07 8.44 -8.10
CA GLY A 89 -1.11 7.65 -7.79
C GLY A 89 -1.67 6.88 -9.01
N GLU A 90 -0.92 6.79 -10.11
CA GLU A 90 -1.34 5.98 -11.25
C GLU A 90 -1.15 4.50 -10.92
N ILE A 91 -2.16 3.68 -11.24
CA ILE A 91 -2.14 2.24 -10.99
C ILE A 91 -1.26 1.57 -12.06
N LEU A 92 -0.11 1.05 -11.64
CA LEU A 92 0.75 0.22 -12.47
C LEU A 92 0.23 -1.21 -12.54
N GLU A 93 -0.29 -1.72 -11.41
CA GLU A 93 -0.82 -3.08 -11.32
C GLU A 93 -1.82 -3.23 -10.17
N THR A 94 -2.86 -4.05 -10.38
CA THR A 94 -3.80 -4.45 -9.32
C THR A 94 -3.65 -5.93 -9.03
N ILE A 95 -3.49 -6.28 -7.76
CA ILE A 95 -3.28 -7.66 -7.32
C ILE A 95 -4.39 -8.01 -6.34
N LYS A 96 -5.03 -9.15 -6.59
CA LYS A 96 -5.91 -9.80 -5.63
C LYS A 96 -5.07 -10.84 -4.87
N PRO A 97 -4.73 -10.60 -3.60
CA PRO A 97 -3.95 -11.53 -2.81
C PRO A 97 -4.73 -12.81 -2.45
#